data_AF-A0A5B7IG23-F1
#
_entry.id   AF-A0A5B7IG23-F1
#
_cell.length_a   1.000
_cell.length_b   1.000
_cell.length_c   1.000
_cell.angle_alpha   90.00
_cell.angle_beta   90.00
_cell.angle_gamma   90.00
#
_symmetry.space_group_name_H-M   'P 1'
#
loop_
_entity.id
_entity.type
_entity.pdbx_description
1 polymer ?
#
loop_
_entity_poly.entity_id
_entity_poly.type
_entity_poly.pdbx_seq_one_letter_code
_entity_poly.pdbx_strand_id
1 'polypeptide(L)'
;MSDAEHRDPCSKIAIIREVYDSDSAHETFELELERALESGVPTIVIEPTTLGDETARWIAVGNCLHKTAVLSGFGAIVSGI
;
A
#
# COMPACT_ATOMS: atom_id res chain seq x y z
N MET A 1 3.17 -31.82 -24.72
CA MET A 1 2.70 -30.42 -24.66
C MET A 1 2.20 -30.21 -23.25
N SER A 2 2.79 -29.24 -22.57
CA SER A 2 2.96 -29.20 -21.13
C SER A 2 1.72 -28.67 -20.40
N ASP A 3 1.00 -29.55 -19.71
CA ASP A 3 0.14 -29.15 -18.61
C ASP A 3 1.03 -29.01 -17.36
N ALA A 4 1.60 -27.82 -17.19
CA ALA A 4 2.32 -27.46 -15.98
C ALA A 4 1.28 -27.14 -14.89
N GLU A 5 1.10 -28.13 -14.01
CA GLU A 5 0.45 -28.09 -12.71
C GLU A 5 0.42 -26.67 -12.08
N HIS A 6 -0.75 -26.06 -12.08
CA HIS A 6 -1.07 -24.84 -11.34
C HIS A 6 -0.98 -25.15 -9.84
N ARG A 7 0.21 -24.97 -9.26
CA ARG A 7 0.43 -25.09 -7.81
C ARG A 7 0.08 -23.78 -7.13
N ASP A 8 -1.07 -23.77 -6.45
CA ASP A 8 -1.32 -22.92 -5.29
C ASP A 8 -1.17 -23.76 -4.01
N PRO A 9 -0.03 -23.72 -3.30
CA PRO A 9 0.07 -24.26 -1.96
C PRO A 9 0.43 -23.11 -1.02
N CYS A 10 -0.53 -22.25 -0.65
CA CYS A 10 -0.32 -21.21 0.37
C CYS A 10 1.01 -20.47 0.16
N SER A 11 1.14 -19.69 -0.92
CA SER A 11 2.36 -18.94 -1.23
C SER A 11 2.86 -18.24 0.03
N LYS A 12 3.91 -18.80 0.63
CA LYS A 12 4.51 -18.25 1.85
C LYS A 12 5.16 -16.94 1.44
N ILE A 13 4.44 -15.84 1.62
CA ILE A 13 4.91 -14.50 1.35
C ILE A 13 5.42 -13.94 2.68
N ALA A 14 6.67 -13.48 2.70
CA ALA A 14 7.14 -12.63 3.77
C ALA A 14 6.86 -11.17 3.41
N ILE A 15 6.23 -10.42 4.32
CA ILE A 15 6.00 -8.98 4.15
C ILE A 15 6.90 -8.27 5.15
N ILE A 16 7.79 -7.41 4.65
CA ILE A 16 8.71 -6.60 5.44
C ILE A 16 8.32 -5.15 5.24
N ARG A 17 8.10 -4.41 6.33
CA ARG A 17 7.75 -2.99 6.25
C ARG A 17 9.02 -2.18 6.35
N GLU A 18 9.25 -1.34 5.35
CA GLU A 18 10.38 -0.42 5.38
C GLU A 18 10.05 0.71 6.37
N VAL A 19 10.69 0.67 7.54
CA VAL A 19 10.56 1.68 8.58
C VAL A 19 11.69 2.69 8.37
N TYR A 20 11.35 3.97 8.26
CA TYR A 20 12.32 5.06 8.05
C TYR A 20 12.44 6.00 9.27
N ASP A 21 11.62 5.81 10.30
CA ASP A 21 11.30 6.85 11.30
C ASP A 21 11.96 6.66 12.68
N SER A 22 12.83 5.66 12.87
CA SER A 22 13.53 5.42 14.14
C SER A 22 15.04 5.26 13.98
N ASP A 23 15.82 5.60 15.02
CA ASP A 23 17.29 5.52 15.03
C ASP A 23 17.84 4.11 14.70
N SER A 24 17.03 3.06 14.87
CA SER A 24 17.36 1.66 14.58
C SER A 24 16.49 1.04 13.48
N ALA A 25 15.79 1.84 12.70
CA ALA A 25 14.85 1.35 11.69
C ALA A 25 15.55 0.55 10.58
N HIS A 26 16.75 0.99 10.20
CA HIS A 26 17.59 0.33 9.21
C HIS A 26 18.06 -1.05 9.70
N GLU A 27 18.59 -1.13 10.93
CA GLU A 27 19.03 -2.41 11.53
C GLU A 27 17.87 -3.40 11.69
N THR A 28 16.68 -2.89 12.03
CA THR A 28 15.47 -3.73 12.16
C THR A 28 15.05 -4.30 10.81
N PHE A 29 15.08 -3.48 9.75
CA PHE A 29 14.79 -3.92 8.39
C PHE A 29 15.80 -4.99 7.92
N GLU A 30 17.09 -4.78 8.13
CA GLU A 30 18.13 -5.73 7.75
C GLU A 30 17.94 -7.08 8.44
N LEU A 31 17.62 -7.07 9.74
CA LEU A 31 17.35 -8.29 10.52
C LEU A 31 16.11 -9.04 10.02
N GLU A 32 15.02 -8.35 9.71
CA GLU A 32 13.81 -8.97 9.15
C GLU A 32 14.05 -9.55 7.75
N LEU A 33 14.86 -8.87 6.94
CA LEU A 33 15.26 -9.34 5.62
C LEU A 33 16.11 -10.60 5.69
N GLU A 34 17.10 -10.63 6.57
CA GLU A 34 17.94 -11.81 6.78
C GLU A 34 17.11 -13.02 7.21
N ARG A 35 16.19 -12.84 8.17
CA ARG A 35 15.26 -13.89 8.60
C ARG A 35 14.35 -14.39 7.48
N ALA A 36 13.85 -13.49 6.63
CA ALA A 36 13.02 -13.86 5.49
C ALA A 36 13.82 -14.68 4.47
N LEU A 37 15.07 -14.31 4.20
CA LEU A 37 15.97 -15.06 3.32
C LEU A 37 16.27 -16.46 3.88
N GLU A 38 16.60 -16.56 5.18
CA GLU A 38 16.83 -17.84 5.87
C GLU A 38 15.62 -18.77 5.84
N SER A 39 14.41 -18.21 5.87
CA SER A 39 13.16 -18.97 5.82
C SER A 39 12.87 -19.60 4.45
N GLY A 40 13.63 -19.24 3.41
CA GLY A 40 13.52 -19.83 2.07
C GLY A 40 12.16 -19.59 1.41
N VAL A 41 11.47 -18.50 1.76
CA VAL A 41 10.19 -18.15 1.16
C VAL A 41 10.35 -17.81 -0.32
N PRO A 42 9.41 -18.21 -1.18
CA PRO A 42 9.49 -17.94 -2.62
C PRO A 42 9.28 -16.46 -2.96
N THR A 43 8.71 -15.66 -2.06
CA THR A 43 8.38 -14.26 -2.33
C THR A 43 8.53 -13.42 -1.08
N ILE A 44 9.28 -12.31 -1.20
CA ILE A 44 9.45 -11.30 -0.18
C ILE A 44 8.88 -9.99 -0.74
N VAL A 45 7.96 -9.37 -0.01
CA VAL A 45 7.33 -8.09 -0.36
C VAL A 45 7.87 -7.04 0.61
N ILE A 46 8.50 -6.01 0.06
CA ILE A 46 8.99 -4.86 0.83
C ILE A 46 7.99 -3.72 0.63
N GLU A 47 7.30 -3.32 1.71
CA GLU A 47 6.30 -2.27 1.69
C GLU A 47 6.82 -1.01 2.38
N PRO A 48 7.05 0.11 1.66
CA PRO A 48 7.32 1.40 2.27
C PRO A 48 6.03 1.96 2.89
N THR A 49 6.06 2.26 4.20
CA THR A 49 4.90 2.76 4.94
C THR A 49 4.38 4.10 4.40
N THR A 50 5.28 4.94 3.89
CA THR A 50 4.97 6.26 3.34
C THR A 50 4.04 6.18 2.14
N LEU A 51 4.19 5.17 1.27
CA LEU A 51 3.39 5.05 0.04
C LEU A 51 1.89 4.91 0.33
N GLY A 52 1.55 4.16 1.38
CA GLY A 52 0.16 3.99 1.84
C GLY A 52 -0.43 5.30 2.37
N ASP A 53 0.33 6.03 3.18
CA ASP A 53 -0.08 7.30 3.76
C ASP A 53 -0.27 8.40 2.70
N GLU A 54 0.66 8.49 1.74
CA GLU A 54 0.52 9.41 0.62
C GLU A 54 -0.71 9.09 -0.23
N THR A 55 -0.92 7.80 -0.52
CA THR A 55 -2.09 7.34 -1.26
C THR A 55 -3.39 7.69 -0.53
N ALA A 56 -3.46 7.44 0.78
CA ALA A 56 -4.63 7.79 1.60
C ALA A 56 -4.90 9.31 1.59
N ARG A 57 -3.84 10.12 1.67
CA ARG A 57 -3.94 11.59 1.57
C ARG A 57 -4.47 12.04 0.20
N TRP A 58 -3.97 11.46 -0.90
CA TRP A 58 -4.47 11.76 -2.24
C TRP A 58 -5.94 11.36 -2.43
N ILE A 59 -6.34 10.21 -1.90
CA ILE A 59 -7.75 9.77 -1.90
C ILE A 59 -8.62 10.75 -1.12
N ALA A 60 -8.17 11.20 0.06
CA ALA A 60 -8.91 12.16 0.87
C ALA A 60 -9.11 13.51 0.16
N VAL A 61 -8.06 14.02 -0.49
CA VAL A 61 -8.13 15.25 -1.29
C VAL A 61 -9.11 15.08 -2.45
N GLY A 62 -9.04 13.98 -3.20
CA GLY A 62 -9.96 13.69 -4.29
C GLY A 62 -11.43 13.64 -3.84
N ASN A 63 -11.70 12.99 -2.71
CA ASN A 63 -13.05 12.90 -2.14
C ASN A 63 -13.58 14.26 -1.67
N CYS A 64 -12.72 15.10 -1.08
CA CYS A 64 -13.07 16.46 -0.69
C CYS A 64 -13.44 17.31 -1.91
N LEU A 65 -12.62 17.27 -2.96
CA LEU A 65 -12.88 17.99 -4.20
C LEU A 65 -14.19 17.52 -4.86
N HIS A 66 -14.43 16.21 -4.92
CA HIS A 66 -15.66 15.67 -5.49
C HIS A 66 -16.91 16.13 -4.74
N LYS A 67 -16.93 16.00 -3.40
CA LYS A 67 -18.06 16.44 -2.58
C LYS A 67 -18.31 17.94 -2.71
N THR A 68 -17.25 18.73 -2.73
CA THR A 68 -17.32 20.18 -2.92
C THR A 68 -17.88 20.54 -4.29
N ALA A 69 -17.45 19.86 -5.36
CA ALA A 69 -17.95 20.09 -6.72
C ALA A 69 -19.45 19.75 -6.86
N VAL A 70 -19.90 18.68 -6.23
CA VAL A 70 -21.33 18.31 -6.20
C VAL A 70 -22.14 19.36 -5.44
N LEU A 71 -21.67 19.80 -4.27
CA LEU A 71 -22.34 20.82 -3.46
C LEU A 71 -22.37 22.18 -4.15
N SER A 72 -21.27 22.60 -4.78
CA SER A 72 -21.20 23.87 -5.49
C SER A 72 -22.05 23.86 -6.75
N GLY A 73 -22.04 22.76 -7.51
CA GLY A 73 -22.92 22.58 -8.67
C GLY A 73 -24.40 22.64 -8.29
N PHE A 74 -24.79 21.94 -7.22
CA PHE A 74 -26.16 22.01 -6.71
C PHE A 74 -26.52 23.41 -6.20
N GLY A 75 -25.63 24.05 -5.43
CA GLY A 75 -25.82 25.41 -4.94
C GLY A 75 -25.97 26.44 -6.06
N ALA A 76 -25.21 26.31 -7.15
CA ALA A 76 -25.33 27.18 -8.32
C ALA A 76 -26.70 27.04 -9.01
N ILE A 77 -27.25 25.83 -9.11
CA ILE A 77 -28.59 25.59 -9.64
C ILE A 77 -29.65 26.22 -8.73
N VAL A 78 -29.55 26.01 -7.43
CA VAL A 78 -30.51 26.55 -6.45
C VAL A 78 -30.45 28.08 -6.39
N SER A 79 -29.26 28.67 -6.51
CA SER A 79 -29.06 30.13 -6.43
C SER A 79 -29.29 30.85 -7.76
N GLY A 80 -29.26 30.14 -8.89
CA GLY A 80 -29.41 30.71 -10.24
C GLY A 80 -30.84 30.69 -10.78
N ILE A 81 -31.79 30.11 -10.05
CA ILE A 81 -33.24 30.18 -10.32
C ILE A 81 -33.85 31.30 -9.49
#